data_AF-A0A7R9LWH1-F1
#
_entry.id   AF-A0A7R9LWH1-F1
#
_cell.length_a   1.000
_cell.length_b   1.000
_cell.length_c   1.000
_cell.angle_alpha   90.00
_cell.angle_beta   90.00
_cell.angle_gamma   90.00
#
_symmetry.space_group_name_H-M   'P 1'
#
loop_
_entity.id
_entity.type
_entity.pdbx_description
1 polymer ?
#
loop_
_entity_poly.entity_id
_entity_poly.type
_entity_poly.pdbx_seq_one_letter_code
_entity_poly.pdbx_strand_id
1 'polypeptide(L)'
;MLLLTTIVGWLMTTDWVQTKMKDVPFCSGAAVCENAVGYLAVYRIMFALTAFFVLFCLMMIGVKTSNDGRAAIQNGFWGIKYLVLIGITVGAFFIPEDSSFGEVWKYFGLIGGFLFILIQLILLIDFAHSWAENWVENMEETGSKWYYCGLVFFTIFNYLAALTAIVLFYVYYTQSQGCHLHKFYISFNLILCVIMSVLSILPKVQECMYY
;
A
#
# COMPACT_ATOMS: atom_id res chain seq x y z
N MET A 1 -0.82 10.02 -11.13
CA MET A 1 -2.12 9.32 -11.32
C MET A 1 -2.53 8.59 -10.04
N LEU A 2 -1.89 7.48 -9.67
CA LEU A 2 -2.20 6.71 -8.45
C LEU A 2 -2.36 7.58 -7.19
N LEU A 3 -1.31 8.34 -6.82
CA LEU A 3 -1.32 9.19 -5.63
C LEU A 3 -2.47 10.21 -5.63
N LEU A 4 -2.68 10.91 -6.75
CA LEU A 4 -3.75 11.91 -6.86
C LEU A 4 -5.13 11.27 -6.70
N THR A 5 -5.36 10.13 -7.33
CA THR A 5 -6.62 9.40 -7.21
C THR A 5 -6.85 8.88 -5.80
N THR A 6 -5.80 8.44 -5.10
CA THR A 6 -5.87 8.06 -3.68
C THR A 6 -6.22 9.25 -2.79
N ILE A 7 -5.61 10.41 -3.00
CA ILE A 7 -5.95 11.64 -2.27
C ILE A 7 -7.41 12.01 -2.51
N VAL A 8 -7.88 11.96 -3.76
CA VAL A 8 -9.30 12.21 -4.08
C VAL A 8 -10.21 11.21 -3.38
N GLY A 9 -9.88 9.92 -3.41
CA GLY A 9 -10.63 8.88 -2.71
C GLY A 9 -10.71 9.14 -1.19
N TRP A 10 -9.59 9.52 -0.57
CA TRP A 10 -9.56 9.90 0.84
C TRP A 10 -10.39 11.16 1.14
N LEU A 11 -10.35 12.18 0.29
CA LEU A 11 -11.18 13.37 0.47
C LEU A 11 -12.67 13.02 0.46
N MET A 12 -13.10 12.10 -0.40
CA MET A 12 -14.50 11.65 -0.51
C MET A 12 -15.02 10.91 0.73
N THR A 13 -14.14 10.45 1.64
CA THR A 13 -14.57 9.87 2.92
C THR A 13 -14.74 10.90 4.03
N THR A 14 -14.25 12.13 3.86
CA THR A 14 -14.31 13.15 4.91
C THR A 14 -15.71 13.72 5.09
N ASP A 15 -16.10 14.00 6.34
CA ASP A 15 -17.39 14.60 6.69
C ASP A 15 -17.58 15.99 6.08
N TRP A 16 -16.46 16.71 5.85
CA TRP A 16 -16.46 18.02 5.20
C TRP A 16 -16.99 17.93 3.76
N VAL A 17 -16.47 16.99 2.95
CA VAL A 17 -16.97 16.77 1.58
C VAL A 17 -18.41 16.30 1.60
N GLN A 18 -18.76 15.38 2.50
CA GLN A 18 -20.14 14.89 2.64
C GLN A 18 -21.15 16.00 2.91
N THR A 19 -20.81 16.95 3.78
CA THR A 19 -21.68 18.06 4.13
C THR A 19 -21.80 19.05 2.96
N LYS A 20 -20.67 19.39 2.32
CA LYS A 20 -20.66 20.33 1.20
C LYS A 20 -21.33 19.78 -0.05
N MET A 21 -21.29 18.47 -0.27
CA MET A 21 -21.94 17.84 -1.41
C MET A 21 -23.48 17.97 -1.34
N LYS A 22 -24.06 18.01 -0.14
CA LYS A 22 -25.51 18.24 0.07
C LYS A 22 -25.95 19.66 -0.28
N ASP A 23 -25.02 20.63 -0.17
CA ASP A 23 -25.27 22.04 -0.47
C ASP A 23 -25.16 22.35 -1.98
N VAL A 24 -24.72 21.39 -2.81
CA VAL A 24 -24.51 21.64 -4.25
C VAL A 24 -25.87 21.66 -4.98
N PRO A 25 -26.20 22.73 -5.71
CA PRO A 25 -27.51 22.87 -6.36
C PRO A 25 -27.78 21.83 -7.46
N PHE A 26 -26.74 21.21 -8.03
CA PHE A 26 -26.86 20.09 -8.96
C PHE A 26 -27.26 18.77 -8.29
N CYS A 27 -27.15 18.67 -6.96
CA CYS A 27 -27.45 17.47 -6.19
C CYS A 27 -28.89 17.38 -5.67
N SER A 28 -29.74 18.37 -5.94
CA SER A 28 -31.15 18.34 -5.54
C SER A 28 -31.92 17.26 -6.31
N GLY A 29 -32.03 16.06 -5.72
CA GLY A 29 -32.82 14.94 -6.26
C GLY A 29 -32.05 13.94 -7.11
N ALA A 30 -30.73 14.05 -7.22
CA ALA A 30 -29.90 13.10 -7.96
C ALA A 30 -29.31 12.03 -7.02
N ALA A 31 -29.75 10.77 -7.16
CA ALA A 31 -29.22 9.62 -6.41
C ALA A 31 -27.69 9.47 -6.55
N VAL A 32 -27.11 10.01 -7.63
CA VAL A 32 -25.66 10.04 -7.89
C VAL A 32 -24.91 10.83 -6.80
N CYS A 33 -25.47 11.91 -6.24
CA CYS A 33 -24.79 12.71 -5.24
C CYS A 33 -24.77 12.07 -3.85
N GLU A 34 -25.83 11.34 -3.47
CA GLU A 34 -25.83 10.53 -2.25
C GLU A 34 -24.82 9.38 -2.37
N ASN A 35 -24.66 8.86 -3.58
CA ASN A 35 -23.69 7.83 -3.95
C ASN A 35 -22.24 8.33 -4.17
N ALA A 36 -22.04 9.64 -4.19
CA ALA A 36 -20.74 10.26 -4.51
C ALA A 36 -19.82 10.42 -3.29
N VAL A 37 -20.24 9.97 -2.11
CA VAL A 37 -19.50 10.15 -0.86
C VAL A 37 -19.45 8.85 -0.02
N GLY A 38 -18.49 8.77 0.90
CA GLY A 38 -18.30 7.60 1.77
C GLY A 38 -17.52 6.45 1.12
N TYR A 39 -17.56 5.27 1.74
CA TYR A 39 -16.70 4.14 1.33
C TYR A 39 -17.06 3.58 -0.06
N LEU A 40 -18.33 3.65 -0.47
CA LEU A 40 -18.76 3.18 -1.79
C LEU A 40 -18.23 4.07 -2.92
N ALA A 41 -18.09 5.37 -2.68
CA ALA A 41 -17.41 6.29 -3.59
C ALA A 41 -15.92 5.90 -3.77
N VAL A 42 -15.24 5.53 -2.69
CA VAL A 42 -13.85 5.02 -2.77
C VAL A 42 -13.78 3.76 -3.63
N TYR A 43 -14.72 2.82 -3.48
CA TYR A 43 -14.75 1.60 -4.29
C TYR A 43 -14.88 1.90 -5.78
N ARG A 44 -15.75 2.82 -6.18
CA ARG A 44 -15.92 3.24 -7.57
C ARG A 44 -14.68 3.94 -8.13
N ILE A 45 -14.06 4.82 -7.34
CA ILE A 45 -12.81 5.52 -7.73
C ILE A 45 -11.66 4.51 -7.90
N MET A 46 -11.50 3.56 -6.97
CA MET A 46 -10.45 2.54 -7.03
C MET A 46 -10.72 1.50 -8.13
N PHE A 47 -11.98 1.21 -8.44
CA PHE A 47 -12.37 0.43 -9.61
C PHE A 47 -11.92 1.11 -10.90
N ALA A 48 -12.22 2.40 -11.06
CA ALA A 48 -11.80 3.15 -12.23
C ALA A 48 -10.27 3.18 -12.39
N LEU A 49 -9.55 3.35 -11.29
CA LEU A 49 -8.09 3.32 -11.28
C LEU A 49 -7.54 1.95 -11.68
N THR A 50 -8.11 0.89 -11.12
CA THR A 50 -7.75 -0.49 -11.47
C THR A 50 -8.01 -0.76 -12.95
N ALA A 51 -9.21 -0.42 -13.45
CA ALA A 51 -9.58 -0.59 -14.86
C ALA A 51 -8.63 0.16 -15.79
N PHE A 52 -8.26 1.40 -15.45
CA PHE A 52 -7.28 2.18 -16.19
C PHE A 52 -5.92 1.47 -16.27
N PHE A 53 -5.36 1.03 -15.13
CA PHE A 53 -4.06 0.36 -15.12
C PHE A 53 -4.09 -1.04 -15.75
N VAL A 54 -5.18 -1.79 -15.62
CA VAL A 54 -5.36 -3.07 -16.32
C VAL A 54 -5.42 -2.87 -17.83
N LEU A 55 -6.15 -1.86 -18.32
CA LEU A 55 -6.18 -1.52 -19.73
C LEU A 55 -4.78 -1.17 -20.25
N PHE A 56 -4.02 -0.38 -19.51
CA PHE A 56 -2.63 -0.06 -19.86
C PHE A 56 -1.71 -1.29 -19.81
N CYS A 57 -1.88 -2.17 -18.82
CA CYS A 57 -1.16 -3.43 -18.73
C CYS A 57 -1.40 -4.28 -19.98
N LEU A 58 -2.66 -4.48 -20.37
CA LEU A 58 -3.04 -5.24 -21.57
C LEU A 58 -2.48 -4.63 -22.86
N MET A 59 -2.50 -3.31 -22.98
CA MET A 59 -1.95 -2.60 -24.16
C MET A 59 -0.43 -2.81 -24.31
N MET A 60 0.28 -2.94 -23.18
CA MET A 60 1.75 -3.07 -23.14
C MET A 60 2.24 -4.52 -23.20
N ILE A 61 1.36 -5.51 -23.37
CA ILE A 61 1.77 -6.91 -23.52
C ILE A 61 2.62 -7.10 -24.79
N GLY A 62 3.75 -7.79 -24.66
CA GLY A 62 4.62 -8.15 -25.77
C GLY A 62 5.46 -7.00 -26.33
N VAL A 63 5.59 -5.88 -25.62
CA VAL A 63 6.58 -4.84 -25.95
C VAL A 63 7.97 -5.37 -25.61
N LYS A 64 8.89 -5.38 -26.59
CA LYS A 64 10.26 -5.91 -26.44
C LYS A 64 11.35 -4.85 -26.56
N THR A 65 11.03 -3.70 -27.14
CA THR A 65 12.00 -2.62 -27.42
C THR A 65 11.37 -1.26 -27.18
N SER A 66 12.18 -0.28 -26.80
CA SER A 66 11.79 1.12 -26.62
C SER A 66 11.44 1.83 -27.93
N ASN A 67 11.74 1.24 -29.08
CA ASN A 67 11.40 1.76 -30.40
C ASN A 67 9.97 1.39 -30.85
N ASP A 68 9.24 0.61 -30.06
CA ASP A 68 7.84 0.29 -30.33
C ASP A 68 6.98 1.58 -30.23
N GLY A 69 6.05 1.80 -31.16
CA GLY A 69 5.17 2.97 -31.14
C GLY A 69 4.34 3.07 -29.85
N ARG A 70 4.09 1.95 -29.16
CA ARG A 70 3.44 1.90 -27.85
C ARG A 70 4.26 2.58 -26.74
N ALA A 71 5.58 2.70 -26.90
CA ALA A 71 6.44 3.42 -25.95
C ALA A 71 6.10 4.92 -25.90
N ALA A 72 5.66 5.52 -27.01
CA ALA A 72 5.20 6.91 -27.04
C ALA A 72 3.91 7.11 -26.22
N ILE A 73 3.01 6.13 -26.24
CA ILE A 73 1.79 6.13 -25.42
C ILE A 73 2.16 5.98 -23.93
N GLN A 74 3.09 5.08 -23.60
CA GLN A 74 3.50 4.85 -22.21
C GLN A 74 4.22 6.06 -21.60
N ASN A 75 5.11 6.71 -22.34
CA ASN A 75 5.94 7.81 -21.83
C ASN A 75 5.33 9.21 -22.06
N GLY A 76 4.38 9.33 -23.00
CA GLY A 76 3.76 10.60 -23.39
C GLY A 76 2.28 10.73 -23.00
N PHE A 77 1.61 11.70 -23.62
CA PHE A 77 0.14 11.92 -23.57
C PHE A 77 -0.49 11.93 -22.17
N TRP A 78 0.21 12.50 -21.18
CA TRP A 78 -0.25 12.56 -19.78
C TRP A 78 -1.63 13.20 -19.62
N GLY A 79 -1.93 14.29 -20.34
CA GLY A 79 -3.25 14.94 -20.29
C GLY A 79 -4.38 14.00 -20.72
N ILE A 80 -4.19 13.28 -21.83
CA ILE A 80 -5.18 12.30 -22.33
C ILE A 80 -5.37 11.17 -21.32
N LYS A 81 -4.29 10.67 -20.70
CA LYS A 81 -4.37 9.65 -19.65
C LYS A 81 -5.24 10.10 -18.48
N TYR A 82 -5.06 11.33 -18.01
CA TYR A 82 -5.91 11.89 -16.95
C TYR A 82 -7.36 12.04 -17.41
N LEU A 83 -7.63 12.50 -18.63
CA LEU A 83 -9.00 12.60 -19.16
C LEU A 83 -9.69 11.24 -19.25
N VAL A 84 -8.99 10.21 -19.73
CA VAL A 84 -9.50 8.84 -19.77
C VAL A 84 -9.80 8.33 -18.36
N LEU A 85 -8.87 8.52 -17.41
CA LEU A 85 -9.08 8.12 -16.03
C LEU A 85 -10.30 8.82 -15.41
N ILE A 86 -10.42 10.15 -15.58
CA ILE A 86 -11.58 10.92 -15.10
C ILE A 86 -12.87 10.42 -15.75
N GLY A 87 -12.86 10.14 -17.06
CA GLY A 87 -14.01 9.59 -17.77
C GLY A 87 -14.47 8.24 -17.21
N ILE A 88 -13.53 7.32 -16.96
CA ILE A 88 -13.84 6.01 -16.34
C ILE A 88 -14.36 6.23 -14.91
N THR A 89 -13.78 7.15 -14.14
CA THR A 89 -14.24 7.48 -12.79
C THR A 89 -15.67 8.01 -12.80
N VAL A 90 -15.98 8.98 -13.65
CA VAL A 90 -17.35 9.51 -13.80
C VAL A 90 -18.31 8.39 -14.21
N GLY A 91 -17.92 7.54 -15.16
CA GLY A 91 -18.71 6.36 -15.56
C GLY A 91 -18.97 5.39 -14.40
N ALA A 92 -17.99 5.15 -13.53
CA ALA A 92 -18.12 4.27 -12.37
C ALA A 92 -19.14 4.79 -11.33
N PHE A 93 -19.38 6.10 -11.26
CA PHE A 93 -20.42 6.68 -10.39
C PHE A 93 -21.85 6.40 -10.84
N PHE A 94 -22.04 5.96 -12.09
CA PHE A 94 -23.36 5.51 -12.57
C PHE A 94 -23.67 4.04 -12.21
N ILE A 95 -22.75 3.32 -11.56
CA ILE A 95 -23.00 1.95 -11.09
C ILE A 95 -23.97 2.02 -9.88
N PRO A 96 -25.19 1.44 -9.96
CA PRO A 96 -26.19 1.52 -8.90
C PRO A 96 -25.75 0.90 -7.57
N GLU A 97 -26.26 1.40 -6.44
CA GLU A 97 -25.91 0.92 -5.10
C GLU A 97 -26.54 -0.42 -4.73
N ASP A 98 -27.75 -0.68 -5.21
CA ASP A 98 -28.47 -1.95 -5.08
C ASP A 98 -27.81 -3.11 -5.84
N SER A 99 -26.74 -2.82 -6.60
CA SER A 99 -25.93 -3.83 -7.24
C SER A 99 -25.03 -4.57 -6.25
N SER A 100 -24.72 -5.84 -6.55
CA SER A 100 -23.71 -6.64 -5.82
C SER A 100 -22.27 -6.12 -5.94
N PHE A 101 -22.08 -4.95 -6.58
CA PHE A 101 -20.78 -4.35 -6.85
C PHE A 101 -19.94 -4.18 -5.58
N GLY A 102 -20.51 -3.62 -4.51
CA GLY A 102 -19.77 -3.36 -3.27
C GLY A 102 -19.22 -4.63 -2.63
N GLU A 103 -20.00 -5.71 -2.65
CA GLU A 103 -19.60 -7.00 -2.10
C GLU A 103 -18.53 -7.68 -2.95
N VAL A 104 -18.72 -7.72 -4.28
CA VAL A 104 -17.73 -8.29 -5.22
C VAL A 104 -16.40 -7.52 -5.12
N TRP A 105 -16.46 -6.19 -5.08
CA TRP A 105 -15.29 -5.33 -5.02
C TRP A 105 -14.52 -5.49 -3.71
N LYS A 106 -15.21 -5.74 -2.59
CA LYS A 106 -14.58 -6.09 -1.31
C LYS A 106 -13.70 -7.33 -1.44
N TYR A 107 -14.18 -8.40 -2.07
CA TYR A 107 -13.38 -9.63 -2.26
C TYR A 107 -12.22 -9.41 -3.23
N PHE A 108 -12.44 -8.67 -4.31
CA PHE A 108 -11.37 -8.29 -5.22
C PHE A 108 -10.27 -7.50 -4.50
N GLY A 109 -10.65 -6.53 -3.67
CA GLY A 109 -9.75 -5.74 -2.84
C GLY A 109 -8.99 -6.57 -1.81
N LEU A 110 -9.62 -7.59 -1.20
CA LEU A 110 -8.95 -8.49 -0.26
C LEU A 110 -7.84 -9.29 -0.94
N ILE A 111 -8.11 -9.88 -2.12
CA ILE A 111 -7.13 -10.65 -2.88
C ILE A 111 -6.00 -9.74 -3.37
N GLY A 112 -6.36 -8.58 -3.94
CA GLY A 112 -5.38 -7.60 -4.43
C GLY A 112 -4.48 -7.06 -3.30
N GLY A 113 -5.08 -6.75 -2.14
CA GLY A 113 -4.35 -6.30 -0.96
C GLY A 113 -3.40 -7.36 -0.42
N PHE A 114 -3.81 -8.63 -0.38
CA PHE A 114 -2.93 -9.73 0.01
C PHE A 114 -1.72 -9.86 -0.92
N LEU A 115 -1.92 -9.86 -2.24
CA LEU A 115 -0.82 -9.90 -3.21
C LEU A 115 0.10 -8.68 -3.09
N PHE A 116 -0.48 -7.50 -2.88
CA PHE A 116 0.29 -6.28 -2.72
C PHE A 116 1.15 -6.30 -1.46
N ILE A 117 0.65 -6.82 -0.34
CA ILE A 117 1.43 -6.99 0.90
C ILE A 117 2.64 -7.92 0.66
N LEU A 118 2.47 -9.01 -0.09
CA LEU A 118 3.59 -9.91 -0.42
C LEU A 118 4.66 -9.21 -1.25
N ILE A 119 4.26 -8.44 -2.27
CA ILE A 119 5.19 -7.67 -3.09
C ILE A 119 5.89 -6.60 -2.25
N GLN A 120 5.16 -5.87 -1.42
CA GLN A 120 5.74 -4.85 -0.54
C GLN A 120 6.72 -5.45 0.47
N LEU A 121 6.44 -6.65 0.99
CA LEU A 121 7.35 -7.36 1.89
C LEU A 121 8.68 -7.68 1.20
N ILE A 122 8.65 -8.20 -0.03
CA ILE A 122 9.86 -8.50 -0.81
C ILE A 122 10.66 -7.21 -1.05
N LEU A 123 10.00 -6.15 -1.53
CA LEU A 123 10.65 -4.86 -1.79
C LEU A 123 11.26 -4.25 -0.52
N LEU A 124 10.62 -4.43 0.64
CA LEU A 124 11.12 -3.94 1.91
C LEU A 124 12.38 -4.70 2.35
N ILE A 125 12.41 -6.02 2.15
CA ILE A 125 13.58 -6.86 2.42
C ILE A 125 14.74 -6.45 1.51
N ASP A 126 14.50 -6.33 0.20
CA ASP A 126 15.52 -5.91 -0.78
C ASP A 126 16.07 -4.52 -0.44
N PHE A 127 15.18 -3.59 -0.06
CA PHE A 127 15.57 -2.26 0.42
C PHE A 127 16.44 -2.34 1.67
N ALA A 128 16.08 -3.17 2.66
CA ALA A 128 16.84 -3.31 3.89
C ALA A 128 18.25 -3.88 3.63
N HIS A 129 18.38 -4.90 2.79
CA HIS A 129 19.68 -5.45 2.39
C HIS A 129 20.52 -4.42 1.63
N SER A 130 19.95 -3.80 0.59
CA SER A 130 20.65 -2.80 -0.22
C SER A 130 21.09 -1.60 0.62
N TRP A 131 20.29 -1.19 1.60
CA TRP A 131 20.65 -0.11 2.51
C TRP A 131 21.80 -0.51 3.45
N ALA A 132 21.73 -1.70 4.05
CA ALA A 132 22.78 -2.19 4.94
C ALA A 132 24.12 -2.34 4.21
N GLU A 133 24.13 -2.99 3.05
CA GLU A 133 25.32 -3.19 2.22
C GLU A 133 25.95 -1.86 1.81
N ASN A 134 25.16 -0.93 1.28
CA ASN A 134 25.66 0.39 0.88
C ASN A 134 26.31 1.14 2.05
N TRP A 135 25.79 1.03 3.27
CA TRP A 135 26.40 1.70 4.43
C TRP A 135 27.67 0.98 4.93
N VAL A 136 27.74 -0.34 4.82
CA VAL A 136 28.95 -1.11 5.12
C VAL A 136 30.05 -0.78 4.09
N GLU A 137 29.73 -0.78 2.80
CA GLU A 137 30.68 -0.43 1.73
C GLU A 137 31.24 0.99 1.91
N ASN A 138 30.36 1.98 2.12
CA ASN A 138 30.80 3.35 2.39
C ASN A 138 31.66 3.47 3.67
N MET A 139 31.41 2.63 4.69
CA MET A 139 32.25 2.58 5.88
C MET A 139 33.66 2.06 5.54
N GLU A 140 33.76 1.00 4.74
CA GLU A 140 35.03 0.39 4.34
C GLU A 140 35.85 1.33 3.43
N GLU A 141 35.20 2.01 2.50
CA GLU A 141 35.87 2.94 1.57
C GLU A 141 36.30 4.25 2.24
N THR A 142 35.42 4.88 3.02
CA THR A 142 35.70 6.21 3.60
C THR A 142 36.36 6.16 4.97
N GLY A 143 36.33 5.00 5.64
CA GLY A 143 36.74 4.86 7.04
C GLY A 143 35.86 5.65 8.03
N SER A 144 34.72 6.20 7.57
CA SER A 144 33.85 7.04 8.38
C SER A 144 33.01 6.21 9.35
N LYS A 145 33.23 6.43 10.65
CA LYS A 145 32.47 5.78 11.73
C LYS A 145 30.99 6.17 11.77
N TRP A 146 30.58 7.20 11.03
CA TRP A 146 29.19 7.67 10.97
C TRP A 146 28.25 6.61 10.40
N TYR A 147 28.67 5.85 9.38
CA TYR A 147 27.85 4.78 8.80
C TYR A 147 27.59 3.65 9.80
N TYR A 148 28.62 3.24 10.55
CA TYR A 148 28.47 2.26 11.62
C TYR A 148 27.52 2.76 12.73
N CYS A 149 27.73 4.00 13.19
CA CYS A 149 26.86 4.60 14.21
C CYS A 149 25.41 4.69 13.72
N GLY A 150 25.20 5.02 12.45
CA GLY A 150 23.90 5.01 11.80
C GLY A 150 23.25 3.63 11.80
N LEU A 151 23.96 2.59 11.34
CA LEU A 151 23.43 1.21 11.30
C LEU A 151 22.98 0.76 12.70
N VAL A 152 23.80 0.99 13.71
CA VAL A 152 23.47 0.63 15.11
C VAL A 152 22.27 1.43 15.60
N PHE A 153 22.24 2.73 15.32
CA PHE A 153 21.12 3.60 15.71
C PHE A 153 19.79 3.13 15.13
N PHE A 154 19.72 2.90 13.81
CA PHE A 154 18.49 2.45 13.16
C PHE A 154 18.07 1.05 13.62
N THR A 155 19.03 0.16 13.89
CA THR A 155 18.74 -1.17 14.44
C THR A 155 18.09 -1.06 15.82
N ILE A 156 18.70 -0.32 16.75
CA ILE A 156 18.17 -0.11 18.10
C ILE A 156 16.80 0.57 18.04
N PHE A 157 16.66 1.62 17.22
CA PHE A 157 15.41 2.34 17.04
C PHE A 157 14.27 1.43 16.58
N ASN A 158 14.50 0.59 15.57
CA ASN A 158 13.48 -0.33 15.07
C ASN A 158 13.09 -1.39 16.12
N TYR A 159 14.05 -1.93 16.87
CA TYR A 159 13.75 -2.86 17.97
C TYR A 159 12.92 -2.20 19.09
N LEU A 160 13.26 -0.97 19.47
CA LEU A 160 12.48 -0.21 20.47
C LEU A 160 11.08 0.13 19.96
N ALA A 161 10.94 0.51 18.69
CA ALA A 161 9.64 0.76 18.07
C ALA A 161 8.78 -0.52 18.03
N ALA A 162 9.36 -1.66 17.65
CA ALA A 162 8.67 -2.95 17.65
C ALA A 162 8.23 -3.36 19.06
N LEU A 163 9.11 -3.24 20.07
CA LEU A 163 8.76 -3.54 21.46
C LEU A 163 7.63 -2.62 21.96
N THR A 164 7.72 -1.32 21.67
CA THR A 164 6.69 -0.36 22.02
C THR A 164 5.34 -0.73 21.37
N ALA A 165 5.33 -1.05 20.08
CA ALA A 165 4.12 -1.47 19.38
C ALA A 165 3.48 -2.72 20.01
N ILE A 166 4.29 -3.72 20.39
CA ILE A 166 3.81 -4.94 21.06
C ILE A 166 3.19 -4.63 22.42
N VAL A 167 3.83 -3.77 23.22
CA VAL A 167 3.27 -3.32 24.51
C VAL A 167 1.94 -2.59 24.31
N LEU A 168 1.87 -1.67 23.34
CA LEU A 168 0.62 -0.97 23.02
C LEU A 168 -0.47 -1.93 22.54
N PHE A 169 -0.13 -2.97 21.78
CA PHE A 169 -1.09 -3.98 21.35
C PHE A 169 -1.68 -4.76 22.53
N TYR A 170 -0.86 -5.16 23.51
CA TYR A 170 -1.40 -5.79 24.72
C TYR A 170 -2.27 -4.84 25.54
N VAL A 171 -1.88 -3.57 25.71
CA VAL A 171 -2.61 -2.60 26.53
C VAL A 171 -3.98 -2.26 25.93
N TYR A 172 -4.04 -2.01 24.62
CA TYR A 172 -5.27 -1.52 23.98
C TYR A 172 -6.15 -2.61 23.38
N TYR A 173 -5.58 -3.73 22.93
CA TYR A 173 -6.33 -4.76 22.20
C TYR A 173 -6.52 -6.06 22.98
N THR A 174 -6.08 -6.14 24.24
CA THR A 174 -6.33 -7.30 25.11
C THR A 174 -6.93 -6.90 26.46
N GLN A 175 -7.62 -7.85 27.10
CA GLN A 175 -8.21 -7.68 28.43
C GLN A 175 -7.74 -8.81 29.35
N SER A 176 -7.77 -8.61 30.67
CA SER A 176 -7.33 -9.62 31.64
C SER A 176 -8.14 -10.93 31.51
N GLN A 177 -9.46 -10.82 31.44
CA GLN A 177 -10.40 -11.91 31.19
C GLN A 177 -10.89 -11.84 29.73
N GLY A 178 -10.68 -12.90 28.94
CA GLY A 178 -11.12 -12.96 27.53
C GLY A 178 -10.10 -12.43 26.50
N CYS A 179 -10.61 -12.17 25.28
CA CYS A 179 -9.83 -11.79 24.08
C CYS A 179 -8.64 -12.71 23.76
N HIS A 180 -8.83 -14.02 23.92
CA HIS A 180 -7.78 -15.03 23.71
C HIS A 180 -7.21 -15.01 22.29
N LEU A 181 -8.03 -14.69 21.29
CA LEU A 181 -7.60 -14.63 19.89
C LEU A 181 -6.57 -13.52 19.65
N HIS A 182 -6.82 -12.31 20.17
CA HIS A 182 -5.86 -11.21 20.06
C HIS A 182 -4.57 -11.51 20.82
N LYS A 183 -4.68 -12.08 22.03
CA LYS A 183 -3.51 -12.55 22.80
C LYS A 183 -2.68 -13.55 22.00
N PHE A 184 -3.33 -14.53 21.36
CA PHE A 184 -2.66 -15.51 20.52
C PHE A 184 -1.91 -14.86 19.36
N TYR A 185 -2.58 -13.99 18.57
CA TYR A 185 -1.93 -13.35 17.42
C TYR A 185 -0.75 -12.46 17.81
N ILE A 186 -0.85 -11.70 18.90
CA ILE A 186 0.25 -10.85 19.37
C ILE A 186 1.41 -11.73 19.85
N SER A 187 1.16 -12.71 20.72
CA SER A 187 2.20 -13.61 21.24
C SER A 187 2.88 -14.41 20.13
N PHE A 188 2.11 -14.93 19.18
CA PHE A 188 2.60 -15.74 18.08
C PHE A 188 3.52 -14.92 17.16
N ASN A 189 3.12 -13.70 16.78
CA ASN A 189 3.98 -12.83 15.97
C ASN A 189 5.25 -12.41 16.72
N LEU A 190 5.16 -12.10 18.02
CA LEU A 190 6.35 -11.80 18.83
C LEU A 190 7.35 -12.97 18.81
N ILE A 191 6.87 -14.20 18.99
CA ILE A 191 7.72 -15.41 18.94
C ILE A 191 8.38 -15.54 17.57
N LEU A 192 7.63 -15.35 16.47
CA LEU A 192 8.18 -15.38 15.11
C LEU A 192 9.25 -14.30 14.90
N CYS A 193 9.03 -13.07 15.36
CA CYS A 193 10.01 -11.98 15.27
C CYS A 193 11.31 -12.31 16.02
N VAL A 194 11.22 -12.92 17.21
CA VAL A 194 12.39 -13.36 17.99
C VAL A 194 13.13 -14.48 17.26
N ILE A 195 12.41 -15.50 16.77
CA ILE A 195 13.01 -16.60 16.00
C ILE A 195 13.75 -16.05 14.77
N MET A 196 13.11 -15.19 13.98
CA MET A 196 13.73 -14.59 12.79
C MET A 196 14.96 -13.75 13.13
N SER A 197 14.92 -12.99 14.22
CA SER A 197 16.08 -12.20 14.69
C SER A 197 17.25 -13.11 15.05
N VAL A 198 17.00 -14.21 15.78
CA VAL A 198 18.04 -15.19 16.11
C VAL A 198 18.58 -15.84 14.84
N LEU A 199 17.70 -16.31 13.95
CA LEU A 199 18.07 -16.93 12.68
C LEU A 199 18.99 -16.05 11.83
N SER A 200 18.73 -14.74 11.79
CA SER A 200 19.51 -13.79 10.99
C SER A 200 20.98 -13.64 11.41
N ILE A 201 21.31 -13.96 12.67
CA ILE A 201 22.67 -13.84 13.22
C ILE A 201 23.40 -15.19 13.34
N LEU A 202 22.76 -16.31 12.96
CA LEU A 202 23.44 -17.60 13.01
C LEU A 202 24.61 -17.61 12.02
N PRO A 203 25.81 -18.07 12.43
CA PRO A 203 26.97 -18.13 11.55
C PRO A 203 26.71 -18.89 10.25
N LYS A 204 25.92 -19.96 10.32
CA LYS A 204 25.55 -20.77 9.15
C LYS A 204 24.73 -20.02 8.11
N VAL A 205 23.92 -19.05 8.53
CA VAL A 205 23.14 -18.20 7.61
C VAL A 205 24.02 -17.11 7.03
N GLN A 206 24.89 -16.51 7.86
CA GLN A 206 25.85 -15.49 7.41
C GLN A 206 26.82 -16.06 6.37
N GLU A 207 27.37 -17.27 6.58
CA GLU A 207 28.24 -17.95 5.63
C GLU A 207 27.61 -18.05 4.22
N CYS A 208 26.31 -18.31 4.11
CA CYS A 208 25.61 -18.42 2.83
C CYS A 208 25.29 -17.08 2.16
N MET A 209 25.39 -15.95 2.88
CA MET A 209 25.12 -14.62 2.35
C MET A 209 26.35 -14.02 1.64
N TYR A 210 27.55 -14.51 1.97
CA TYR A 210 28.83 -14.05 1.39
C TYR A 210 29.29 -14.89 0.17
N TYR A 211 28.49 -15.85 -0.29
CA TYR A 211 28.72 -16.66 -1.50
C TYR A 211 27.72 -16.28 -2.59
#